data_AF-A0A7J2VCM5-F1
#
_entry.id   AF-A0A7J2VCM5-F1
#
_cell.length_a   1.000
_cell.length_b   1.000
_cell.length_c   1.000
_cell.angle_alpha   90.00
_cell.angle_beta   90.00
_cell.angle_gamma   90.00
#
_symmetry.space_group_name_H-M   'P 1'
#
loop_
_entity.id
_entity.type
_entity.pdbx_description
1 polymer ?
#
loop_
_entity_poly.entity_id
_entity_poly.type
_entity_poly.pdbx_seq_one_letter_code
_entity_poly.pdbx_strand_id
1 'polypeptide(L)' 'MALVIGVYVLLGGPAPFNHLSPLGGLVLVLKYLILLLLVVTLKNIMGRYRIDQALEQVFKYGLIPPILAAILALVAP' A
#
# COMPACT_ATOMS: atom_id res chain seq x y z
N MET A 1 0.34 11.73 -2.61
CA MET A 1 -1.07 11.30 -2.39
C MET A 1 -1.20 9.78 -2.27
N ALA A 2 -0.76 8.97 -3.25
CA ALA A 2 -0.88 7.51 -3.19
C ALA A 2 -0.28 6.85 -1.93
N LEU A 3 0.92 7.28 -1.49
CA LEU A 3 1.56 6.73 -0.28
C LEU A 3 0.79 7.03 1.00
N VAL A 4 0.17 8.22 1.10
CA VAL A 4 -0.64 8.58 2.26
C VAL A 4 -1.88 7.68 2.32
N ILE A 5 -2.55 7.47 1.16
CA ILE A 5 -3.66 6.52 1.06
C ILE A 5 -3.20 5.12 1.50
N GLY A 6 -2.01 4.68 1.08
CA GLY A 6 -1.42 3.42 1.53
C GLY A 6 -1.28 3.33 3.06
N VAL A 7 -0.83 4.39 3.74
CA VAL A 7 -0.75 4.41 5.21
C VAL A 7 -2.13 4.27 5.86
N TYR A 8 -3.15 4.94 5.34
CA TYR A 8 -4.49 4.88 5.92
C TYR A 8 -5.21 3.55 5.65
N VAL A 9 -5.16 3.07 4.41
CA VAL A 9 -5.90 1.88 3.97
C VAL A 9 -5.19 0.59 4.39
N LEU A 10 -3.86 0.53 4.25
CA LEU A 10 -3.11 -0.71 4.48
C LEU A 10 -2.51 -0.80 5.89
N LEU A 11 -2.09 0.34 6.46
CA LEU A 11 -1.39 0.39 7.76
C LEU A 11 -2.23 0.98 8.89
N GLY A 12 -3.52 1.26 8.66
CA GLY A 12 -4.46 1.73 9.69
C GLY A 12 -4.23 3.17 10.16
N GLY A 13 -3.52 4.00 9.39
CA GLY A 13 -3.35 5.42 9.69
C GLY A 13 -2.65 5.68 11.04
N PRO A 14 -3.22 6.51 11.93
CA PRO A 14 -2.63 6.88 13.22
C PRO A 14 -2.75 5.79 14.30
N ALA A 15 -3.50 4.71 14.06
CA ALA A 15 -3.68 3.63 15.03
C ALA A 15 -2.32 3.03 15.48
N PRO A 16 -2.13 2.74 16.79
CA PRO A 16 -3.14 2.66 17.84
C PRO A 16 -3.47 3.98 18.56
N PHE A 17 -2.85 5.10 18.16
CA PHE A 17 -3.06 6.40 18.82
C PHE A 17 -4.16 7.21 18.12
N ASN A 18 -4.74 8.17 18.87
CA ASN A 18 -5.71 9.12 18.31
C ASN A 18 -5.03 10.06 17.31
N HIS A 19 -5.70 10.39 16.22
CA HIS A 19 -5.20 11.26 15.16
C HIS A 19 -4.80 12.66 15.66
N LEU A 20 -5.56 13.20 16.60
CA LEU A 20 -5.32 14.52 17.19
C LEU A 20 -4.22 14.51 18.28
N SER A 21 -3.73 13.32 18.66
CA SER A 21 -2.61 13.20 19.60
C SER A 21 -1.29 13.45 18.88
N PRO A 22 -0.33 14.15 19.52
CA PRO A 22 1.03 14.27 19.00
C PRO A 22 1.67 12.92 18.64
N LEU A 23 1.38 11.87 19.43
CA LEU A 23 1.87 10.51 19.16
C LEU A 23 1.23 9.89 17.91
N GLY A 24 -0.05 10.16 17.65
CA GLY A 24 -0.72 9.69 16.43
C GLY A 24 -0.19 10.35 15.17
N GLY A 25 0.10 11.65 15.25
CA GLY A 25 0.81 12.37 14.18
C GLY A 25 2.19 11.79 13.90
N LEU A 26 2.97 11.52 14.95
CA LEU A 26 4.32 10.94 14.83
C LEU A 26 4.28 9.54 14.19
N VAL A 27 3.38 8.66 14.64
CA VAL A 27 3.23 7.31 14.08
C VAL A 27 2.85 7.36 12.60
N LEU A 28 1.96 8.28 12.21
CA LEU A 28 1.56 8.43 10.82
C LEU A 28 2.74 8.85 9.94
N VAL A 29 3.53 9.83 10.39
CA VAL A 29 4.75 10.25 9.68
C VAL A 29 5.73 9.10 9.57
N LEU A 30 5.93 8.33 10.65
CA LEU A 30 6.86 7.20 10.66
C LEU A 30 6.43 6.10 9.67
N LYS A 31 5.15 5.71 9.66
CA LYS A 31 4.60 4.75 8.69
C LYS A 31 4.74 5.24 7.25
N TYR A 32 4.52 6.54 7.02
CA TYR A 32 4.72 7.15 5.71
C TYR A 32 6.19 7.06 5.25
N LEU A 33 7.14 7.40 6.13
CA LEU A 33 8.57 7.33 5.82
C LEU A 33 9.03 5.90 5.54
N ILE A 34 8.51 4.91 6.27
CA ILE A 34 8.78 3.50 6.01
C ILE A 34 8.30 3.10 4.60
N LEU A 35 7.06 3.45 4.23
CA LEU A 35 6.56 3.15 2.88
C LEU A 35 7.33 3.90 1.79
N LEU A 36 7.69 5.15 2.03
CA LEU A 36 8.50 5.93 1.10
C LEU A 36 9.86 5.27 0.88
N LEU A 37 10.56 4.91 1.96
CA LEU A 37 11.85 4.23 1.89
C LEU A 37 11.73 2.90 1.13
N LEU A 38 10.69 2.11 1.42
CA LEU A 38 10.42 0.86 0.71
C LEU A 38 10.25 1.09 -0.79
N VAL A 39 9.41 2.05 -1.20
CA VAL A 39 9.14 2.33 -2.62
C VAL A 39 10.38 2.85 -3.33
N VAL A 40 11.16 3.72 -2.69
CA VAL A 40 12.42 4.22 -3.25
C VAL A 40 13.42 3.07 -3.42
N THR A 41 13.51 2.18 -2.43
CA THR A 41 14.40 1.01 -2.47
C THR A 41 14.00 0.07 -3.61
N LEU A 42 12.71 -0.25 -3.73
CA LEU A 42 12.20 -1.08 -4.82
C LEU A 42 12.45 -0.45 -6.18
N LYS A 43 12.25 0.87 -6.32
CA LYS A 43 12.53 1.60 -7.56
C LYS A 43 14.00 1.52 -7.97
N ASN A 44 14.91 1.47 -6.99
CA ASN A 44 16.34 1.43 -7.25
C ASN A 44 16.88 0.01 -7.51
N ILE A 45 16.21 -1.03 -7.00
CA ILE A 45 16.60 -2.43 -7.19
C ILE A 45 15.95 -3.05 -8.43
N MET A 46 14.71 -2.66 -8.73
CA MET A 46 13.92 -3.27 -9.81
C MET A 46 14.21 -2.63 -11.17
N GLY A 47 14.27 -3.48 -12.20
CA GLY A 47 14.30 -3.04 -13.60
C GLY A 47 12.96 -2.43 -14.05
N ARG A 48 13.00 -1.63 -15.12
CA ARG A 48 11.78 -1.04 -15.70
C ARG A 48 11.05 -2.06 -16.55
N TYR A 49 9.74 -2.19 -16.34
CA TYR A 49 8.87 -2.92 -17.24
C TYR A 49 8.67 -2.15 -18.55
N ARG A 50 8.60 -2.87 -19.67
CA ARG A 50 7.98 -2.33 -20.90
C ARG A 50 6.47 -2.18 -20.68
N ILE A 51 5.83 -1.28 -21.42
CA ILE A 51 4.40 -0.97 -21.26
C ILE A 51 3.55 -2.24 -21.41
N ASP A 52 3.82 -3.06 -22.43
CA ASP A 52 3.09 -4.32 -22.65
C ASP A 52 3.21 -5.28 -21.47
N GLN A 53 4.43 -5.42 -20.92
CA GLN A 53 4.69 -6.26 -19.75
C GLN A 53 4.04 -5.69 -18.49
N ALA A 54 4.05 -4.37 -18.32
CA ALA A 54 3.41 -3.71 -17.19
C ALA A 54 1.89 -3.91 -17.21
N LEU A 55 1.27 -3.81 -18.39
CA LEU A 55 -0.17 -4.09 -18.57
C LEU A 55 -0.48 -5.55 -18.27
N GLU A 56 0.32 -6.48 -18.78
CA GLU A 56 0.15 -7.91 -18.48
C GLU A 56 0.28 -8.18 -16.98
N GLN A 57 1.26 -7.56 -16.32
CA GLN A 57 1.47 -7.69 -14.88
C GLN A 57 0.28 -7.17 -14.08
N VAL A 58 -0.25 -5.99 -14.44
CA VAL A 58 -1.38 -5.37 -13.74
C VAL A 58 -2.67 -6.18 -13.96
N PHE A 59 -2.99 -6.58 -15.19
CA PHE A 59 -4.27 -7.23 -15.48
C PHE A 59 -4.30 -8.71 -15.11
N LYS A 60 -3.24 -9.48 -15.40
CA LYS A 60 -3.24 -10.91 -15.10
C LYS A 60 -2.89 -11.19 -13.64
N TYR A 61 -1.90 -10.49 -13.11
CA TYR A 61 -1.38 -10.79 -11.77
C TYR A 61 -1.76 -9.75 -10.71
N GLY A 62 -2.05 -8.51 -11.11
CA GLY A 62 -2.45 -7.45 -10.19
C GLY A 62 -3.96 -7.39 -9.91
N LEU A 63 -4.81 -7.79 -10.87
CA LEU A 63 -6.26 -7.65 -10.76
C LEU A 63 -6.95 -8.91 -10.20
N ILE A 64 -6.49 -10.09 -10.59
CA ILE A 64 -7.12 -11.36 -10.18
C ILE A 64 -7.04 -11.57 -8.66
N PRO A 65 -5.88 -11.41 -7.98
CA PRO A 65 -5.81 -11.67 -6.54
C PRO A 65 -6.68 -10.72 -5.69
N PRO A 66 -6.74 -9.40 -5.95
CA PRO A 66 -7.67 -8.52 -5.22
C PRO A 66 -9.14 -8.88 -5.41
N ILE A 67 -9.56 -9.31 -6.60
CA ILE A 67 -10.94 -9.77 -6.82
C ILE A 67 -11.25 -10.99 -5.96
N LEU A 68 -10.34 -11.97 -5.95
CA LEU A 68 -10.49 -13.16 -5.10
C LEU A 68 -10.49 -12.79 -3.61
N ALA A 69 -9.61 -11.90 -3.19
CA ALA A 69 -9.56 -11.41 -1.81
C ALA A 69 -10.86 -10.68 -1.42
N ALA A 70 -11.45 -9.89 -2.32
CA ALA A 70 -12.72 -9.22 -2.09
C ALA A 70 -13.89 -10.21 -1.98
N ILE A 71 -13.95 -11.23 -2.85
CA ILE A 71 -14.95 -12.30 -2.76
C ILE A 71 -14.80 -13.05 -1.43
N LEU A 72 -13.57 -13.41 -1.05
CA LEU A 72 -13.30 -14.09 0.22
C LEU A 72 -13.69 -13.22 1.42
N ALA A 73 -13.42 -11.93 1.40
CA ALA A 73 -13.81 -11.00 2.47
C ALA A 73 -15.33 -10.83 2.60
N LEU A 74 -16.10 -11.08 1.53
CA LEU A 74 -17.57 -11.04 1.56
C LEU A 74 -18.19 -12.34 2.06
N VAL A 75 -17.52 -13.48 1.84
CA VAL A 75 -18.03 -14.82 2.18
C VAL A 75 -17.51 -15.31 3.53
N ALA A 76 -16.31 -14.88 3.93
CA ALA A 76 -15.77 -15.15 5.25
C ALA A 76 -16.53 -14.32 6.32
N PRO A 77 -16.90 -14.92 7.47
CA PRO A 77 -17.60 -14.24 8.56
C PRO A 77 -16.76 -13.15 9.23
#